data_AF-A0A7X6U0N9-F1
#
_entry.id   AF-A0A7X6U0N9-F1
#
_cell.length_a   1.000
_cell.length_b   1.000
_cell.length_c   1.000
_cell.angle_alpha   90.00
_cell.angle_beta   90.00
_cell.angle_gamma   90.00
#
_symmetry.space_group_name_H-M   'P 1'
#
loop_
_entity.id
_entity.type
_entity.pdbx_description
1 polymer ?
#
loop_
_entity_poly.entity_id
_entity_poly.type
_entity_poly.pdbx_seq_one_letter_code
_entity_poly.pdbx_strand_id
1 'polypeptide(L)' 'MWQYFIKRVLLAIVTVFVVIAITFFTMNAIPGGPFDKEKASDPATIKALTERYDLDKPVGEQ' A
#
# COMPACT_ATOMS: atom_id res chain seq x y z
N MET A 1 8.28 -35.38 9.46
CA MET A 1 6.93 -34.78 9.40
C MET A 1 6.91 -33.32 9.89
N TRP A 2 7.36 -33.01 11.10
CA TRP A 2 7.35 -31.64 11.66
C TRP A 2 8.15 -30.61 10.84
N GLN A 3 9.35 -30.98 10.37
CA GLN A 3 10.16 -30.12 9.50
C GLN A 3 9.47 -29.78 8.17
N TYR A 4 8.73 -30.74 7.60
CA TYR A 4 7.97 -30.53 6.37
C TYR A 4 6.78 -29.59 6.58
N PHE A 5 6.11 -29.70 7.73
CA PHE A 5 5.04 -28.79 8.13
C PHE A 5 5.56 -27.35 8.26
N ILE A 6 6.65 -27.13 9.00
CA ILE A 6 7.26 -25.80 9.16
C ILE A 6 7.66 -25.21 7.80
N LYS A 7 8.28 -26.01 6.92
CA LYS A 7 8.67 -25.57 5.59
C LYS A 7 7.45 -25.10 4.77
N ARG A 8 6.32 -25.81 4.84
CA ARG A 8 5.09 -25.39 4.14
C ARG A 8 4.50 -24.11 4.71
N VAL A 9 4.49 -23.95 6.03
CA VAL A 9 3.98 -22.72 6.68
C VAL A 9 4.85 -21.52 6.31
N LEU A 10 6.18 -21.66 6.35
CA LEU A 10 7.10 -20.59 5.91
C LEU A 10 6.90 -20.23 4.44
N LEU A 11 6.77 -21.22 3.55
CA LEU A 11 6.49 -20.98 2.14
C LEU A 11 5.15 -20.27 1.93
N ALA A 12 4.11 -20.62 2.69
CA ALA A 12 2.81 -19.96 2.63
C ALA A 12 2.90 -18.49 3.07
N ILE A 13 3.58 -18.21 4.18
CA ILE A 13 3.82 -16.84 4.66
C ILE A 13 4.57 -16.02 3.62
N VAL A 14 5.66 -16.57 3.06
CA VAL A 14 6.43 -15.87 2.01
C VAL A 14 5.59 -15.63 0.77
N THR A 15 4.77 -16.60 0.36
CA THR A 15 3.88 -16.45 -0.81
C THR A 15 2.88 -15.32 -0.59
N VAL A 16 2.22 -15.30 0.58
CA VAL A 16 1.26 -14.24 0.93
C VAL A 16 1.95 -12.89 1.00
N PHE A 17 3.13 -12.82 1.62
CA PHE A 17 3.93 -11.59 1.70
C PHE A 17 4.28 -11.04 0.31
N VAL A 18 4.70 -11.91 -0.62
CA VAL A 18 5.01 -11.53 -2.01
C VAL A 18 3.75 -11.01 -2.71
N VAL A 19 2.60 -11.67 -2.55
CA VAL A 19 1.33 -11.22 -3.16
C VAL A 19 0.91 -9.87 -2.61
N ILE A 20 1.03 -9.65 -1.29
CA ILE A 20 0.73 -8.35 -0.65
C ILE A 20 1.66 -7.27 -1.21
N ALA A 21 2.97 -7.52 -1.26
CA ALA A 21 3.94 -6.57 -1.78
C ALA A 21 3.64 -6.19 -3.23
N ILE A 22 3.40 -7.19 -4.10
CA ILE A 22 3.04 -6.95 -5.51
C ILE A 22 1.77 -6.10 -5.60
N THR A 23 0.73 -6.46 -4.84
CA THR A 23 -0.55 -5.75 -4.86
C THR A 23 -0.39 -4.30 -4.42
N PHE A 24 0.34 -4.07 -3.33
CA PHE A 24 0.62 -2.74 -2.80
C PHE A 24 1.38 -1.86 -3.81
N PHE A 25 2.50 -2.36 -4.36
CA PHE A 25 3.26 -1.61 -5.36
C PHE A 25 2.45 -1.38 -6.64
N THR A 26 1.61 -2.32 -7.04
CA THR A 26 0.71 -2.16 -8.19
C THR A 26 -0.27 -1.03 -7.94
N MET A 27 -0.94 -0.99 -6.78
CA MET A 27 -1.87 0.08 -6.44
C MET A 27 -1.18 1.45 -6.34
N ASN A 28 0.03 1.50 -5.78
CA ASN A 28 0.81 2.73 -5.66
C ASN A 28 1.34 3.24 -7.02
N ALA A 29 1.60 2.36 -7.98
CA ALA A 29 2.06 2.74 -9.31
C ALA A 29 0.95 3.26 -10.24
N ILE A 30 -0.32 3.05 -9.87
CA ILE A 30 -1.44 3.58 -10.64
C ILE A 30 -1.42 5.12 -10.54
N PRO A 31 -1.43 5.85 -11.66
CA PRO A 31 -1.46 7.31 -11.64
C PRO A 31 -2.79 7.81 -11.06
N GLY A 32 -2.70 8.73 -10.10
CA GLY A 32 -3.84 9.36 -9.42
C GLY A 32 -3.78 9.19 -7.90
N GLY A 33 -4.21 10.24 -7.19
CA GLY A 33 -4.30 10.28 -5.73
C GLY A 33 -5.66 9.81 -5.21
N PRO A 34 -5.74 9.37 -3.94
CA PRO A 34 -7.00 8.95 -3.30
C PRO A 34 -8.06 10.06 -3.25
N PHE A 35 -7.64 11.32 -3.42
CA PHE A 35 -8.52 12.50 -3.42
C PHE A 35 -8.83 13.05 -4.83
N ASP A 36 -8.22 12.50 -5.89
CA ASP A 36 -8.41 12.99 -7.26
C ASP A 36 -9.79 12.67 -7.84
N LYS A 37 -10.57 11.80 -7.18
CA LYS A 37 -11.91 11.39 -7.63
C LYS A 37 -12.99 12.44 -7.35
N GLU A 38 -12.76 13.33 -6.39
CA GLU A 38 -13.67 14.43 -6.12
C GLU A 38 -13.29 15.61 -7.01
N LYS A 39 -13.96 15.72 -8.16
CA LYS A 39 -13.84 16.80 -9.16
C LYS A 39 -14.00 18.24 -8.61
N ALA A 40 -14.19 18.42 -7.29
CA ALA A 40 -14.54 19.66 -6.62
C ALA A 40 -13.79 19.89 -5.30
N SER A 41 -12.76 19.12 -4.98
CA SER A 41 -11.94 19.38 -3.77
C SER A 41 -11.04 20.58 -4.04
N ASP A 42 -11.23 21.66 -3.27
CA ASP A 42 -10.34 22.82 -3.30
C ASP A 42 -8.87 22.38 -3.06
N PRO A 43 -7.87 22.92 -3.79
CA PRO A 43 -6.47 22.50 -3.64
C PRO A 43 -5.93 22.60 -2.21
N ALA A 44 -6.43 23.54 -1.40
CA ALA A 44 -6.06 23.64 0.00
C ALA A 44 -6.62 22.48 0.84
N THR A 45 -7.82 21.99 0.49
CA THR A 45 -8.43 20.82 1.14
C THR A 45 -7.67 19.55 0.78
N ILE A 46 -7.28 19.37 -0.48
CA ILE A 46 -6.44 18.24 -0.89
C ILE A 46 -5.13 18.26 -0.12
N LYS A 47 -4.45 19.40 -0.05
CA LYS A 47 -3.17 19.53 0.67
C LYS A 47 -3.30 19.20 2.16
N ALA A 48 -4.34 19.72 2.84
CA ALA A 48 -4.59 19.44 4.25
C ALA A 48 -4.93 17.95 4.50
N LEU A 49 -5.62 17.30 3.56
CA LEU A 49 -5.89 15.86 3.62
C LEU A 49 -4.61 15.05 3.37
N THR A 50 -3.82 15.40 2.37
CA THR A 50 -2.55 14.74 2.06
C THR A 50 -1.62 14.75 3.28
N GLU A 51 -1.46 15.91 3.93
CA GLU A 51 -0.65 16.05 5.16
C GLU A 51 -1.25 15.27 6.35
N ARG A 52 -2.58 15.30 6.51
CA ARG A 52 -3.26 14.58 7.60
C ARG A 52 -3.12 13.06 7.49
N TYR A 53 -3.07 12.54 6.28
CA TYR A 53 -2.92 11.11 6.00
C TYR A 53 -1.49 10.72 5.66
N ASP A 54 -0.51 11.61 5.88
CA ASP A 54 0.92 11.38 5.63
C ASP A 54 1.25 10.99 4.17
N LEU A 55 0.35 11.27 3.24
CA LEU A 55 0.47 10.89 1.82
C LEU A 55 1.52 11.74 1.08
N ASP A 56 2.08 12.75 1.74
CA ASP A 56 3.21 13.56 1.28
C ASP A 56 4.59 12.95 1.64
N LYS A 57 4.62 11.95 2.54
CA LYS A 57 5.85 11.26 2.94
C LYS A 57 6.30 10.23 1.92
N PRO A 58 7.56 9.78 1.93
CA PRO A 58 7.99 8.66 1.09
C PRO A 58 7.31 7.35 1.54
N VAL A 59 7.05 6.43 0.61
CA VAL A 59 6.33 5.14 0.83
C VAL A 59 6.88 4.30 2.00
N GLY A 60 8.15 4.44 2.37
CA GLY A 60 8.73 3.77 3.54
C GLY A 60 8.33 4.36 4.89
N GLU A 61 7.72 5.55 4.88
CA GLU A 61 7.27 6.33 6.04
C GLU A 61 5.76 6.61 6.01
N GLN A 62 5.04 6.15 4.98
CA GLN A 62 3.59 6.23 4.79
C GLN A 62 2.85 5.08 5.49
#